data_AF-A0A3M2B284-F1
#
_entry.id   AF-A0A3M2B284-F1
#
_cell.length_a   1.000
_cell.length_b   1.000
_cell.length_c   1.000
_cell.angle_alpha   90.00
_cell.angle_beta   90.00
_cell.angle_gamma   90.00
#
_symmetry.space_group_name_H-M   'P 1'
#
loop_
_entity.id
_entity.type
_entity.pdbx_description
1 polymer ?
#
loop_
_entity_poly.entity_id
_entity_poly.type
_entity_poly.pdbx_seq_one_letter_code
_entity_poly.pdbx_strand_id
1 'polypeptide(L)'
;MDDLKFSPEEEQALERSIEALRRFPRLRRAMIEALQMEELFAVPERLDRLTEVVQQILVRLDAVEKVAHEAKQAALEAKQEAQEAKQAALEAKQEAREAKQIALEVRDRVDKMEHRLTKVEQNVAELKGDSEELKARRRIPSVLGRHFKILRIYDSEQLYPLIGEMLVLDEEDATELLYADLFVHAQTKMTRQEYWLVIEVSWGVGVRDVDRAHERATILQKHGYSAIGVAMGRTVTREAERRAKQLGVLIARDGTLVGTTPPQ
;
A
#
# COMPACT_ATOMS: atom_id res chain seq x y z
N MET A 1 -66.50 7.57 88.04
CA MET A 1 -65.28 6.75 88.21
C MET A 1 -64.17 7.73 88.54
N ASP A 2 -64.39 8.50 89.60
CA ASP A 2 -64.07 8.14 91.00
C ASP A 2 -62.58 8.36 91.21
N ASP A 3 -62.28 9.65 91.42
CA ASP A 3 -61.09 10.11 92.09
C ASP A 3 -61.02 9.36 93.44
N LEU A 4 -60.23 8.27 93.47
CA LEU A 4 -59.81 7.63 94.71
C LEU A 4 -58.90 8.64 95.45
N LYS A 5 -59.53 9.60 96.14
CA LYS A 5 -58.85 10.45 97.09
C LYS A 5 -58.60 9.61 98.34
N PHE A 6 -57.37 9.15 98.47
CA PHE A 6 -56.88 8.54 99.69
C PHE A 6 -57.17 9.48 100.87
N SER A 7 -57.63 8.92 101.99
CA SER A 7 -57.70 9.64 103.25
C SER A 7 -56.27 9.98 103.74
N PRO A 8 -56.09 11.00 104.59
CA PRO A 8 -54.77 11.35 105.13
C PRO A 8 -54.05 10.17 105.82
N GLU A 9 -54.82 9.26 106.42
CA GLU A 9 -54.28 8.05 107.04
C GLU A 9 -53.79 7.03 106.00
N GLU A 10 -54.50 6.89 104.87
CA GLU A 10 -54.13 6.01 103.76
C GLU A 10 -52.92 6.53 102.98
N GLU A 11 -52.83 7.84 102.75
CA GLU A 11 -51.63 8.46 102.18
C GLU A 11 -50.41 8.20 103.08
N GLN A 12 -50.56 8.41 104.39
CA GLN A 12 -49.50 8.18 105.36
C GLN A 12 -49.15 6.68 105.49
N ALA A 13 -50.08 5.77 105.25
CA ALA A 13 -49.83 4.32 105.20
C ALA A 13 -49.10 3.91 103.90
N LEU A 14 -49.48 4.51 102.77
CA LEU A 14 -48.83 4.29 101.49
C LEU A 14 -47.40 4.82 101.50
N GLU A 15 -47.17 6.02 102.04
CA GLU A 15 -45.83 6.59 102.21
C GLU A 15 -44.94 5.71 103.09
N ARG A 16 -45.46 5.23 104.23
CA ARG A 16 -44.75 4.29 105.11
C ARG A 16 -44.41 2.99 104.38
N SER A 17 -45.32 2.49 103.54
CA SER A 17 -45.11 1.27 102.74
C SER A 17 -44.07 1.49 101.66
N ILE A 18 -44.11 2.61 100.93
CA ILE A 18 -43.09 2.98 99.93
C ILE A 18 -41.72 3.13 100.59
N GLU A 19 -41.64 3.78 101.74
CA GLU A 19 -40.40 3.95 102.48
C GLU A 19 -39.85 2.60 102.99
N ALA A 20 -40.71 1.72 103.48
CA ALA A 20 -40.34 0.36 103.87
C ALA A 20 -39.83 -0.46 102.66
N LEU A 21 -40.49 -0.36 101.49
CA LEU A 21 -40.07 -1.02 100.26
C LEU A 21 -38.75 -0.47 99.72
N ARG A 22 -38.46 0.83 99.91
CA ARG A 22 -37.16 1.43 99.58
C ARG A 22 -36.05 0.91 100.49
N ARG A 23 -36.29 0.96 101.80
CA ARG A 23 -35.31 0.65 102.85
C ARG A 23 -35.02 -0.83 103.01
N PHE A 24 -35.99 -1.71 102.73
CA PHE A 24 -35.85 -3.16 102.88
C PHE A 24 -36.04 -3.90 101.55
N PRO A 25 -34.95 -4.29 100.87
CA PRO A 25 -35.01 -4.98 99.58
C PRO A 25 -35.83 -6.28 99.58
N ARG A 26 -35.91 -6.98 100.72
CA ARG A 26 -36.72 -8.20 100.87
C ARG A 26 -38.22 -7.94 100.74
N LEU A 27 -38.72 -6.82 101.26
CA LEU A 27 -40.13 -6.44 101.14
C LEU A 27 -40.49 -6.06 99.71
N ARG A 28 -39.60 -5.34 99.01
CA ARG A 28 -39.75 -5.04 97.59
C ARG A 28 -39.84 -6.30 96.74
N ARG A 29 -39.00 -7.29 97.02
CA ARG A 29 -39.05 -8.59 96.32
C ARG A 29 -40.37 -9.32 96.59
N ALA A 30 -40.77 -9.44 97.85
CA ALA A 30 -42.02 -10.08 98.22
C ALA A 30 -43.26 -9.39 97.61
N MET A 31 -43.24 -8.06 97.48
CA MET A 31 -44.33 -7.32 96.83
C MET A 31 -44.39 -7.54 95.32
N ILE A 32 -43.24 -7.59 94.64
CA ILE A 32 -43.18 -7.89 93.19
C ILE A 32 -43.70 -9.31 92.92
N GLU A 33 -43.32 -10.29 93.75
CA GLU A 33 -43.81 -11.68 93.69
C GLU A 33 -45.33 -11.75 94.01
N ALA A 34 -45.81 -11.03 95.03
CA ALA A 34 -47.23 -11.00 95.39
C ALA A 34 -48.12 -10.37 94.31
N LEU A 35 -47.59 -9.40 93.55
CA LEU A 35 -48.28 -8.73 92.45
C LEU A 35 -48.10 -9.44 91.09
N GLN A 36 -47.43 -10.59 91.05
CA GLN A 36 -47.12 -11.35 89.82
C GLN A 36 -46.36 -10.51 88.77
N MET A 37 -45.42 -9.68 89.23
CA MET A 37 -44.62 -8.78 88.40
C MET A 37 -43.16 -9.24 88.28
N GLU A 38 -42.88 -10.54 88.38
CA GLU A 38 -41.53 -11.10 88.42
C GLU A 38 -40.72 -10.79 87.14
N GLU A 39 -41.38 -10.51 86.02
CA GLU A 39 -40.76 -10.01 84.79
C GLU A 39 -39.94 -8.73 85.00
N LEU A 40 -40.26 -7.91 86.02
CA LEU A 40 -39.49 -6.72 86.38
C LEU A 40 -38.05 -7.06 86.83
N PHE A 41 -37.81 -8.27 87.34
CA PHE A 41 -36.45 -8.70 87.68
C PHE A 41 -35.58 -8.99 86.45
N ALA A 42 -36.18 -9.32 85.31
CA ALA A 42 -35.47 -9.59 84.05
C ALA A 42 -35.16 -8.32 83.24
N VAL A 43 -35.78 -7.18 83.57
CA VAL A 43 -35.60 -5.92 82.83
C VAL A 43 -34.15 -5.43 82.82
N PRO A 44 -33.39 -5.42 83.93
CA PRO A 44 -31.98 -5.02 83.90
C PRO A 44 -31.14 -5.89 82.96
N GLU A 45 -31.32 -7.22 83.01
CA GLU A 45 -30.58 -8.15 82.13
C GLU A 45 -30.96 -7.95 80.65
N ARG A 46 -32.23 -7.69 80.34
CA ARG A 46 -32.66 -7.35 78.97
C ARG A 46 -32.06 -6.02 78.51
N LEU A 47 -31.93 -5.04 79.39
CA LEU A 47 -31.33 -3.73 79.10
C LEU A 47 -29.81 -3.84 78.88
N ASP A 48 -29.13 -4.67 79.66
CA ASP A 48 -27.69 -4.94 79.49
C ASP A 48 -27.44 -5.63 78.14
N ARG A 49 -28.23 -6.66 77.80
CA ARG A 49 -28.16 -7.33 76.48
C ARG A 49 -28.44 -6.36 75.33
N LEU A 50 -29.43 -5.47 75.48
CA LEU A 50 -29.73 -4.47 74.46
C LEU A 50 -28.54 -3.50 74.29
N THR A 51 -27.91 -3.09 75.38
CA THR A 51 -26.73 -2.22 75.37
C THR A 51 -25.56 -2.88 74.65
N GLU A 52 -25.30 -4.16 74.91
CA GLU A 52 -24.27 -4.93 74.19
C GLU A 52 -24.55 -5.03 72.69
N VAL A 53 -25.80 -5.32 72.30
CA VAL A 53 -26.20 -5.37 70.89
C VAL A 53 -26.02 -4.02 70.22
N VAL A 54 -26.41 -2.92 70.87
CA VAL A 54 -26.24 -1.56 70.34
C VAL A 54 -24.75 -1.24 70.14
N GLN A 55 -23.89 -1.59 71.10
CA GLN A 55 -22.44 -1.40 70.97
C GLN A 55 -21.86 -2.20 69.81
N GLN A 56 -22.27 -3.47 69.64
CA GLN A 56 -21.86 -4.28 68.49
C GLN A 56 -22.32 -3.69 67.16
N ILE A 57 -23.52 -3.13 67.10
CA ILE A 57 -24.05 -2.46 65.90
C ILE A 57 -23.22 -1.22 65.57
N LEU A 58 -22.86 -0.39 66.56
CA LEU A 58 -22.03 0.79 66.34
C LEU A 58 -20.66 0.43 65.75
N VAL A 59 -19.99 -0.59 66.31
CA VAL A 59 -18.71 -1.08 65.77
C VAL A 59 -18.84 -1.58 64.34
N ARG A 60 -19.93 -2.29 64.01
CA ARG A 60 -20.17 -2.77 62.64
C ARG A 60 -20.48 -1.61 61.68
N LEU A 61 -21.22 -0.59 62.11
CA LEU A 61 -21.50 0.60 61.31
C LEU A 61 -20.21 1.32 60.94
N ASP A 62 -19.32 1.57 61.90
CA ASP A 62 -18.03 2.21 61.64
C ASP A 62 -17.18 1.41 60.63
N ALA A 63 -17.20 0.08 60.74
CA ALA A 63 -16.49 -0.79 59.79
C ALA A 63 -17.09 -0.72 58.38
N VAL A 64 -18.42 -0.71 58.27
CA VAL A 64 -19.12 -0.58 56.99
C VAL A 64 -18.86 0.79 56.35
N GLU A 65 -18.86 1.87 57.14
CA GLU A 65 -18.55 3.21 56.65
C GLU A 65 -17.13 3.32 56.09
N LYS A 66 -16.14 2.72 56.77
CA LYS A 66 -14.76 2.66 56.28
C LYS A 66 -14.66 1.92 54.95
N VAL A 67 -15.24 0.72 54.86
CA VAL A 67 -15.23 -0.07 53.62
C VAL A 67 -15.96 0.67 52.49
N ALA A 68 -17.09 1.32 52.78
CA ALA A 68 -17.81 2.10 51.79
C ALA A 68 -16.98 3.30 51.28
N HIS A 69 -16.20 3.94 52.16
CA HIS A 69 -15.32 5.04 51.78
C HIS A 69 -14.18 4.56 50.88
N GLU A 70 -13.49 3.47 51.26
CA GLU A 70 -12.42 2.86 50.46
C GLU A 70 -12.95 2.38 49.10
N ALA A 71 -14.11 1.73 49.07
CA ALA A 71 -14.75 1.30 47.82
C ALA A 71 -15.10 2.48 46.91
N LYS A 72 -15.54 3.61 47.48
CA LYS A 72 -15.83 4.83 46.72
C LYS A 72 -14.56 5.44 46.13
N GLN A 73 -13.45 5.46 46.88
CA GLN A 73 -12.17 5.95 46.38
C GLN A 73 -11.65 5.07 45.24
N ALA A 74 -11.64 3.75 45.42
CA ALA A 74 -11.23 2.81 44.38
C ALA A 74 -12.10 2.92 43.11
N ALA A 75 -13.41 3.13 43.27
CA ALA A 75 -14.31 3.33 42.13
C ALA A 75 -14.04 4.64 41.37
N LEU A 76 -13.62 5.71 42.07
CA LEU A 76 -13.23 6.97 41.44
C LEU A 76 -11.92 6.84 40.66
N GLU A 77 -10.92 6.19 41.25
CA GLU A 77 -9.64 5.91 40.60
C GLU A 77 -9.82 5.05 39.35
N ALA A 78 -10.56 3.93 39.46
CA ALA A 78 -10.86 3.07 38.32
C ALA A 78 -11.63 3.80 37.21
N LYS A 79 -12.53 4.72 37.57
CA LYS A 79 -13.25 5.54 36.59
C LYS A 79 -12.31 6.52 35.88
N GLN A 80 -11.35 7.10 36.58
CA GLN A 80 -10.36 8.00 36.00
C GLN A 80 -9.43 7.25 35.04
N GLU A 81 -8.89 6.10 35.46
CA GLU A 81 -8.06 5.25 34.60
C GLU A 81 -8.82 4.79 33.34
N ALA A 82 -10.10 4.42 33.48
CA ALA A 82 -10.93 4.05 32.35
C ALA A 82 -11.17 5.23 31.37
N GLN A 83 -11.26 6.46 31.89
CA GLN A 83 -11.37 7.66 31.04
C GLN A 83 -10.07 7.96 30.30
N GLU A 84 -8.92 7.86 30.97
CA GLU A 84 -7.61 8.06 30.37
C GLU A 84 -7.33 7.01 29.29
N ALA A 85 -7.60 5.73 29.56
CA ALA A 85 -7.48 4.65 28.59
C ALA A 85 -8.39 4.86 27.37
N LYS A 86 -9.62 5.35 27.58
CA LYS A 86 -10.55 5.66 26.49
C LYS A 86 -10.05 6.82 25.63
N GLN A 87 -9.45 7.85 26.23
CA GLN A 87 -8.90 8.98 25.52
C GLN A 87 -7.70 8.55 24.65
N ALA A 88 -6.76 7.80 25.22
CA ALA A 88 -5.61 7.26 24.50
C ALA A 88 -6.03 6.36 23.33
N ALA A 89 -7.06 5.53 23.52
CA ALA A 89 -7.60 4.68 22.45
C ALA A 89 -8.23 5.50 21.31
N LEU A 90 -8.84 6.65 21.61
CA LEU A 90 -9.44 7.53 20.61
C LEU A 90 -8.36 8.26 19.79
N GLU A 91 -7.30 8.72 20.45
CA GLU A 91 -6.13 9.35 19.81
C GLU A 91 -5.41 8.36 18.89
N ALA A 92 -5.09 7.16 19.38
CA ALA A 92 -4.46 6.12 18.57
C ALA A 92 -5.31 5.72 17.35
N LYS A 93 -6.64 5.71 17.50
CA LYS A 93 -7.56 5.44 16.37
C LYS A 93 -7.56 6.58 15.34
N GLN A 94 -7.40 7.82 15.77
CA GLN A 94 -7.31 8.97 14.89
C GLN A 94 -6.00 8.96 14.11
N GLU A 95 -4.87 8.75 14.80
CA GLU A 95 -3.56 8.61 14.15
C GLU A 95 -3.53 7.47 13.13
N ALA A 96 -4.11 6.31 13.47
CA ALA A 96 -4.20 5.18 12.56
C ALA A 96 -5.04 5.49 11.30
N ARG A 97 -6.08 6.34 11.42
CA ARG A 97 -6.88 6.79 10.26
C ARG A 97 -6.09 7.73 9.37
N GLU A 98 -5.37 8.68 9.95
CA GLU A 98 -4.52 9.63 9.22
C GLU A 98 -3.38 8.91 8.50
N ALA A 99 -2.69 8.00 9.19
CA ALA A 99 -1.65 7.16 8.60
C ALA A 99 -2.18 6.33 7.42
N LYS A 100 -3.39 5.78 7.55
CA LYS A 100 -4.05 5.03 6.46
C LYS A 100 -4.37 5.92 5.26
N GLN A 101 -4.83 7.15 5.49
CA GLN A 101 -5.12 8.09 4.41
C GLN A 101 -3.84 8.49 3.67
N ILE A 102 -2.77 8.83 4.40
CA ILE A 102 -1.45 9.14 3.82
C ILE A 102 -0.94 7.94 3.02
N ALA A 103 -1.07 6.72 3.52
CA ALA A 103 -0.64 5.52 2.80
C ALA A 103 -1.40 5.31 1.48
N LEU A 104 -2.69 5.63 1.42
CA LEU A 104 -3.48 5.57 0.19
C LEU A 104 -3.05 6.65 -0.81
N GLU A 105 -2.83 7.88 -0.35
CA GLU A 105 -2.35 8.98 -1.20
C GLU A 105 -0.95 8.71 -1.76
N VAL A 106 -0.05 8.16 -0.93
CA VAL A 106 1.29 7.75 -1.36
C VAL A 106 1.21 6.66 -2.42
N ARG A 107 0.34 5.65 -2.24
CA ARG A 107 0.14 4.58 -3.24
C ARG A 107 -0.30 5.14 -4.58
N ASP A 108 -1.33 5.99 -4.61
CA ASP A 108 -1.82 6.61 -5.85
C ASP A 108 -0.75 7.44 -6.55
N ARG A 109 0.08 8.15 -5.77
CA ARG A 109 1.22 8.91 -6.33
C ARG A 109 2.29 7.98 -6.92
N VAL A 110 2.59 6.85 -6.28
CA VAL A 110 3.53 5.84 -6.79
C VAL A 110 3.01 5.24 -8.09
N ASP A 111 1.75 4.82 -8.15
CA ASP A 111 1.15 4.22 -9.34
C ASP A 111 1.18 5.21 -10.54
N LYS A 112 0.87 6.49 -10.29
CA LYS A 112 0.99 7.55 -11.30
C LYS A 112 2.44 7.79 -11.75
N MET A 113 3.40 7.67 -10.84
CA MET A 113 4.82 7.79 -11.18
C MET A 113 5.29 6.62 -12.06
N GLU A 114 4.87 5.39 -11.74
CA GLU A 114 5.19 4.21 -12.55
C GLU A 114 4.67 4.35 -13.99
N HIS A 115 3.41 4.75 -14.17
CA HIS A 115 2.84 4.98 -15.51
C HIS A 115 3.58 6.07 -16.29
N ARG A 116 3.98 7.16 -15.63
CA ARG A 116 4.78 8.22 -16.26
C ARG A 116 6.17 7.71 -16.65
N LEU A 117 6.79 6.87 -15.81
CA LEU A 117 8.10 6.28 -16.09
C LEU A 117 8.04 5.36 -17.31
N THR A 118 7.04 4.47 -17.40
CA THR A 118 6.86 3.61 -18.57
C THR A 118 6.69 4.42 -19.86
N LYS A 119 5.94 5.53 -19.82
CA LYS A 119 5.79 6.41 -20.97
C LYS A 119 7.10 7.11 -21.35
N VAL A 120 7.88 7.54 -20.35
CA VAL A 120 9.22 8.11 -20.59
C VAL A 120 10.14 7.05 -21.20
N GLU A 121 10.14 5.81 -20.71
CA GLU A 121 10.94 4.72 -21.28
C GLU A 121 10.58 4.44 -22.74
N GLN A 122 9.28 4.43 -23.08
CA GLN A 122 8.79 4.28 -24.45
C GLN A 122 9.27 5.42 -25.34
N ASN A 123 9.06 6.68 -24.93
CA ASN A 123 9.52 7.84 -25.69
C ASN A 123 11.05 7.85 -25.86
N VAL A 124 11.80 7.40 -24.84
CA VAL A 124 13.27 7.27 -24.94
C VAL A 124 13.67 6.17 -25.90
N ALA A 125 12.91 5.07 -25.99
CA ALA A 125 13.15 4.02 -26.97
C ALA A 125 12.90 4.52 -28.41
N GLU A 126 11.82 5.26 -28.63
CA GLU A 126 11.51 5.92 -29.91
C GLU A 126 12.61 6.91 -30.31
N LEU A 127 12.98 7.83 -29.42
CA LEU A 127 14.06 8.80 -29.67
C LEU A 127 15.42 8.13 -29.94
N LYS A 128 15.68 6.97 -29.34
CA LYS A 128 16.88 6.17 -29.66
C LYS A 128 16.79 5.63 -31.09
N GLY A 129 15.63 5.15 -31.53
CA GLY A 129 15.37 4.74 -32.90
C GLY A 129 15.68 5.86 -33.89
N ASP A 130 14.98 6.99 -33.75
CA ASP A 130 15.16 8.17 -34.61
C ASP A 130 16.61 8.64 -34.65
N SER A 131 17.27 8.66 -33.48
CA SER A 131 18.68 9.05 -33.39
C SER A 131 19.60 8.08 -34.12
N GLU A 132 19.31 6.78 -34.12
CA GLU A 132 20.14 5.80 -34.84
C GLU A 132 19.91 5.86 -36.34
N GLU A 133 18.69 6.11 -36.81
CA GLU A 133 18.38 6.35 -38.23
C GLU A 133 19.14 7.58 -38.77
N LEU A 134 19.06 8.71 -38.05
CA LEU A 134 19.80 9.93 -38.40
C LEU A 134 21.32 9.71 -38.43
N LYS A 135 21.86 8.92 -37.49
CA LYS A 135 23.29 8.57 -37.48
C LYS A 135 23.65 7.61 -38.60
N ALA A 136 22.79 6.64 -38.92
CA ALA A 136 23.00 5.70 -40.00
C ALA A 136 23.18 6.42 -41.33
N ARG A 137 22.29 7.39 -41.65
CA ARG A 137 22.40 8.23 -42.85
C ARG A 137 23.78 8.89 -42.98
N ARG A 138 24.33 9.41 -41.87
CA ARG A 138 25.67 10.01 -41.83
C ARG A 138 26.81 8.98 -41.94
N ARG A 139 26.62 7.77 -41.42
CA ARG A 139 27.65 6.71 -41.37
C ARG A 139 27.74 5.89 -42.65
N ILE A 140 26.69 5.83 -43.47
CA ILE A 140 26.64 5.05 -44.72
C ILE A 140 27.92 5.20 -45.57
N PRO A 141 28.44 6.42 -45.85
CA PRO A 141 29.68 6.57 -46.60
C PRO A 141 30.90 5.92 -45.94
N SER A 142 31.03 6.03 -44.61
CA SER A 142 32.14 5.43 -43.86
C SER A 142 32.03 3.90 -43.79
N VAL A 143 30.82 3.37 -43.63
CA VAL A 143 30.54 1.94 -43.49
C VAL A 143 30.70 1.22 -44.84
N LEU A 144 30.03 1.74 -45.87
CA LEU A 144 29.88 1.07 -47.17
C LEU A 144 30.94 1.53 -48.17
N GLY A 145 31.50 2.73 -47.99
CA GLY A 145 32.44 3.35 -48.92
C GLY A 145 33.76 2.62 -49.09
N ARG A 146 34.07 1.60 -48.27
CA ARG A 146 35.20 0.69 -48.54
C ARG A 146 34.96 -0.16 -49.78
N HIS A 147 33.74 -0.66 -49.98
CA HIS A 147 33.38 -1.62 -51.04
C HIS A 147 32.62 -0.98 -52.19
N PHE A 148 31.89 0.10 -51.90
CA PHE A 148 31.04 0.80 -52.85
C PHE A 148 31.54 2.23 -53.11
N LYS A 149 31.13 2.82 -54.23
CA LYS A 149 31.30 4.24 -54.58
C LYS A 149 30.03 4.77 -55.25
N ILE A 150 29.96 6.09 -55.45
CA ILE A 150 28.76 6.75 -56.00
C ILE A 150 27.53 6.40 -55.13
N LEU A 151 27.66 6.59 -53.82
CA LEU A 151 26.59 6.31 -52.87
C LEU A 151 25.55 7.42 -52.95
N ARG A 152 24.38 7.13 -53.53
CA ARG A 152 23.21 8.02 -53.52
C ARG A 152 22.20 7.47 -52.53
N ILE A 153 21.92 8.25 -51.49
CA ILE A 153 21.05 7.83 -50.38
C ILE A 153 19.67 8.44 -50.61
N TYR A 154 18.65 7.61 -50.53
CA TYR A 154 17.24 7.95 -50.65
C TYR A 154 16.53 7.47 -49.38
N ASP A 155 15.68 8.30 -48.81
CA ASP A 155 14.65 7.84 -47.87
C ASP A 155 13.42 7.35 -48.67
N SER A 156 12.44 6.76 -47.97
CA SER A 156 11.24 6.19 -48.60
C SER A 156 10.45 7.22 -49.42
N GLU A 157 10.33 8.45 -48.92
CA GLU A 157 9.66 9.57 -49.61
C GLU A 157 10.37 9.95 -50.91
N GLN A 158 11.70 9.97 -50.91
CA GLN A 158 12.50 10.28 -52.10
C GLN A 158 12.50 9.13 -53.12
N LEU A 159 12.45 7.88 -52.64
CA LEU A 159 12.50 6.72 -53.51
C LEU A 159 11.17 6.45 -54.20
N TYR A 160 10.04 6.66 -53.52
CA TYR A 160 8.73 6.28 -54.03
C TYR A 160 8.41 6.88 -55.43
N PRO A 161 8.67 8.18 -55.71
CA PRO A 161 8.49 8.73 -57.05
C PRO A 161 9.44 8.11 -58.08
N LEU A 162 10.71 7.86 -57.71
CA LEU A 162 11.71 7.23 -58.59
C LEU A 162 11.34 5.80 -58.95
N ILE A 163 10.82 5.04 -57.98
CA ILE A 163 10.32 3.69 -58.19
C ILE A 163 9.05 3.71 -59.03
N GLY A 164 8.07 4.56 -58.72
CA GLY A 164 6.82 4.65 -59.49
C GLY A 164 7.01 5.05 -60.96
N GLU A 165 8.08 5.78 -61.28
CA GLU A 165 8.46 6.11 -62.66
C GLU A 165 9.20 4.97 -63.39
N MET A 166 9.86 4.06 -62.66
CA MET A 166 10.69 2.99 -63.23
C MET A 166 10.07 1.58 -63.12
N LEU A 167 9.11 1.39 -62.23
CA LEU A 167 8.52 0.10 -61.84
C LEU A 167 7.00 0.16 -61.82
N VAL A 168 6.37 -0.90 -62.33
CA VAL A 168 4.97 -1.21 -62.02
C VAL A 168 4.98 -2.17 -60.84
N LEU A 169 4.96 -1.63 -59.62
CA LEU A 169 4.78 -2.42 -58.39
C LEU A 169 3.28 -2.61 -58.11
N ASP A 170 2.92 -3.76 -57.53
CA ASP A 170 1.63 -3.88 -56.87
C ASP A 170 1.62 -3.08 -55.54
N GLU A 171 0.42 -2.85 -55.01
CA GLU A 171 0.23 -2.00 -53.83
C GLU A 171 0.89 -2.60 -52.57
N GLU A 172 1.01 -3.92 -52.49
CA GLU A 172 1.60 -4.63 -51.34
C GLU A 172 3.13 -4.48 -51.35
N ASP A 173 3.79 -4.78 -52.48
CA ASP A 173 5.24 -4.62 -52.65
C ASP A 173 5.65 -3.14 -52.52
N ALA A 174 4.84 -2.21 -53.04
CA ALA A 174 5.07 -0.78 -52.89
C ALA A 174 4.98 -0.33 -51.42
N THR A 175 3.98 -0.82 -50.70
CA THR A 175 3.80 -0.53 -49.26
C THR A 175 4.94 -1.11 -48.43
N GLU A 176 5.38 -2.33 -48.73
CA GLU A 176 6.48 -2.97 -47.99
C GLU A 176 7.82 -2.24 -48.20
N LEU A 177 8.08 -1.73 -49.40
CA LEU A 177 9.27 -0.89 -49.66
C LEU A 177 9.21 0.47 -48.95
N LEU A 178 8.03 1.07 -48.77
CA LEU A 178 7.87 2.32 -48.02
C LEU A 178 8.27 2.20 -46.54
N TYR A 179 8.23 0.99 -45.98
CA TYR A 179 8.62 0.73 -44.60
C TYR A 179 10.13 0.51 -44.39
N ALA A 180 10.95 0.49 -45.45
CA ALA A 180 12.40 0.49 -45.30
C ALA A 180 12.90 1.86 -44.86
N ASP A 181 13.91 1.87 -43.98
CA ASP A 181 14.44 3.13 -43.42
C ASP A 181 15.20 3.92 -44.48
N LEU A 182 16.10 3.26 -45.23
CA LEU A 182 16.94 3.92 -46.23
C LEU A 182 17.22 3.01 -47.42
N PHE A 183 17.42 3.64 -48.56
CA PHE A 183 17.89 3.01 -49.78
C PHE A 183 19.16 3.68 -50.27
N VAL A 184 20.11 2.88 -50.74
CA VAL A 184 21.36 3.42 -51.29
C VAL A 184 21.59 2.83 -52.67
N HIS A 185 21.51 3.66 -53.69
CA HIS A 185 22.03 3.30 -55.00
C HIS A 185 23.54 3.44 -54.98
N ALA A 186 24.24 2.36 -55.28
CA ALA A 186 25.67 2.24 -55.10
C ALA A 186 26.31 1.47 -56.24
N GLN A 187 27.56 1.78 -56.55
CA GLN A 187 28.35 1.03 -57.52
C GLN A 187 29.50 0.31 -56.81
N THR A 188 29.68 -0.99 -57.06
CA THR A 188 30.84 -1.72 -56.53
C THR A 188 32.14 -1.08 -57.03
N LYS A 189 33.17 -1.03 -56.18
CA LYS A 189 34.45 -0.46 -56.58
C LYS A 189 35.16 -1.30 -57.64
N MET A 190 35.09 -2.62 -57.50
CA MET A 190 35.84 -3.57 -58.30
C MET A 190 35.16 -3.87 -59.63
N THR A 191 33.95 -4.45 -59.63
CA THR A 191 33.23 -4.81 -60.86
C THR A 191 32.51 -3.66 -61.55
N ARG A 192 32.34 -2.51 -60.89
CA ARG A 192 31.52 -1.39 -61.40
C ARG A 192 30.03 -1.72 -61.57
N GLN A 193 29.57 -2.82 -60.98
CA GLN A 193 28.17 -3.20 -61.01
C GLN A 193 27.36 -2.31 -60.06
N GLU A 194 26.18 -1.89 -60.49
CA GLU A 194 25.25 -1.10 -59.69
C GLU A 194 24.36 -1.99 -58.81
N TYR A 195 24.13 -1.55 -57.59
CA TYR A 195 23.31 -2.23 -56.59
C TYR A 195 22.43 -1.23 -55.84
N TRP A 196 21.20 -1.65 -55.55
CA TRP A 196 20.34 -1.04 -54.55
C TRP A 196 20.56 -1.72 -53.20
N LEU A 197 21.03 -0.95 -52.22
CA LEU A 197 21.17 -1.44 -50.85
C LEU A 197 19.94 -1.01 -50.07
N VAL A 198 19.16 -1.96 -49.59
CA VAL A 198 17.97 -1.70 -48.77
C VAL A 198 18.37 -1.83 -47.31
N ILE A 199 18.28 -0.74 -46.55
CA ILE A 199 18.88 -0.63 -45.23
C ILE A 199 17.80 -0.59 -44.15
N GLU A 200 17.89 -1.53 -43.21
CA GLU A 200 17.17 -1.54 -41.94
C GLU A 200 18.09 -1.04 -40.83
N VAL A 201 17.64 -0.10 -40.02
CA VAL A 201 18.38 0.51 -38.93
C VAL A 201 17.69 0.19 -37.61
N SER A 202 18.46 -0.37 -36.69
CA SER A 202 18.00 -0.62 -35.32
C SER A 202 19.09 -0.32 -34.31
N TRP A 203 18.71 -0.01 -33.08
CA TRP A 203 19.70 0.11 -32.00
C TRP A 203 20.42 -1.22 -31.75
N GLY A 204 19.70 -2.34 -31.82
CA GLY A 204 20.25 -3.69 -31.76
C GLY A 204 19.60 -4.60 -32.80
N VAL A 205 20.43 -5.16 -33.69
CA VAL A 205 20.00 -5.97 -34.82
C VAL A 205 19.65 -7.40 -34.38
N GLY A 206 18.38 -7.74 -34.53
CA GLY A 206 17.81 -9.08 -34.36
C GLY A 206 17.56 -9.79 -35.69
N VAL A 207 16.99 -11.00 -35.60
CA VAL A 207 16.63 -11.82 -36.77
C VAL A 207 15.62 -11.11 -37.66
N ARG A 208 14.63 -10.45 -37.07
CA ARG A 208 13.60 -9.70 -37.81
C ARG A 208 14.16 -8.56 -38.66
N ASP A 209 15.17 -7.83 -38.18
CA ASP A 209 15.81 -6.77 -38.96
C ASP A 209 16.49 -7.32 -40.21
N VAL A 210 17.08 -8.52 -40.09
CA VAL A 210 17.71 -9.22 -41.22
C VAL A 210 16.67 -9.72 -42.21
N ASP A 211 15.58 -10.31 -41.73
CA ASP A 211 14.49 -10.78 -42.58
C ASP A 211 13.84 -9.61 -43.35
N ARG A 212 13.54 -8.49 -42.67
CA ARG A 212 13.02 -7.27 -43.33
C ARG A 212 13.95 -6.75 -44.43
N ALA A 213 15.24 -6.63 -44.13
CA ALA A 213 16.23 -6.18 -45.11
C ALA A 213 16.29 -7.12 -46.34
N HIS A 214 16.18 -8.43 -46.11
CA HIS A 214 16.16 -9.42 -47.18
C HIS A 214 14.89 -9.38 -48.00
N GLU A 215 13.72 -9.38 -47.36
CA GLU A 215 12.41 -9.37 -48.00
C GLU A 215 12.28 -8.15 -48.93
N ARG A 216 12.63 -6.96 -48.43
CA ARG A 216 12.56 -5.72 -49.20
C ARG A 216 13.58 -5.65 -50.33
N ALA A 217 14.80 -6.15 -50.12
CA ALA A 217 15.76 -6.30 -51.22
C ALA A 217 15.25 -7.29 -52.29
N THR A 218 14.55 -8.35 -51.87
CA THR A 218 13.98 -9.36 -52.78
C THR A 218 12.87 -8.76 -53.64
N ILE A 219 12.07 -7.83 -53.13
CA ILE A 219 11.08 -7.09 -53.93
C ILE A 219 11.75 -6.39 -55.12
N LEU A 220 12.86 -5.66 -54.87
CA LEU A 220 13.62 -5.02 -55.96
C LEU A 220 14.23 -6.04 -56.92
N GLN A 221 14.73 -7.18 -56.41
CA GLN A 221 15.29 -8.25 -57.23
C GLN A 221 14.26 -8.89 -58.16
N LYS A 222 13.04 -9.17 -57.67
CA LYS A 222 11.93 -9.71 -58.48
C LYS A 222 11.62 -8.84 -59.70
N HIS A 223 11.88 -7.55 -59.58
CA HIS A 223 11.65 -6.57 -60.62
C HIS A 223 12.92 -6.20 -61.42
N GLY A 224 13.96 -7.04 -61.36
CA GLY A 224 15.12 -6.96 -62.25
C GLY A 224 16.27 -6.07 -61.74
N TYR A 225 16.18 -5.52 -60.54
CA TYR A 225 17.26 -4.73 -59.95
C TYR A 225 18.24 -5.61 -59.19
N SER A 226 19.54 -5.32 -59.33
CA SER A 226 20.53 -5.89 -58.41
C SER A 226 20.34 -5.21 -57.05
N ALA A 227 19.86 -5.94 -56.04
CA ALA A 227 19.63 -5.39 -54.71
C ALA A 227 20.18 -6.28 -53.60
N ILE A 228 20.55 -5.68 -52.46
CA ILE A 228 21.10 -6.37 -51.29
C ILE A 228 20.50 -5.77 -50.02
N GLY A 229 20.02 -6.61 -49.13
CA GLY A 229 19.59 -6.18 -47.80
C GLY A 229 20.79 -5.83 -46.92
N VAL A 230 20.66 -4.78 -46.11
CA VAL A 230 21.65 -4.37 -45.13
C VAL A 230 20.96 -4.13 -43.79
N ALA A 231 21.39 -4.82 -42.74
CA ALA A 231 20.95 -4.54 -41.38
C ALA A 231 22.04 -3.76 -40.63
N MET A 232 21.72 -2.55 -40.15
CA MET A 232 22.64 -1.66 -39.47
C MET A 232 22.21 -1.45 -38.01
N GLY A 233 23.17 -1.52 -37.10
CA GLY A 233 22.92 -1.17 -35.72
C GLY A 233 24.16 -1.14 -34.85
N ARG A 234 23.96 -0.82 -33.57
CA ARG A 234 25.08 -0.72 -32.61
C ARG A 234 25.48 -2.07 -32.05
N THR A 235 24.51 -2.94 -31.83
CA THR A 235 24.71 -4.32 -31.40
C THR A 235 24.04 -5.27 -32.39
N VAL A 236 24.47 -6.53 -32.41
CA VAL A 236 23.93 -7.56 -33.32
C VAL A 236 23.89 -8.88 -32.55
N THR A 237 22.78 -9.60 -32.65
CA THR A 237 22.64 -10.92 -32.05
C THR A 237 23.34 -12.00 -32.89
N ARG A 238 23.82 -13.09 -32.25
CA ARG A 238 24.44 -14.22 -32.98
C ARG A 238 23.48 -14.91 -33.95
N GLU A 239 22.19 -14.88 -33.66
CA GLU A 239 21.15 -15.44 -34.53
C GLU A 239 20.97 -14.59 -35.79
N ALA A 240 20.95 -13.26 -35.64
CA ALA A 240 20.95 -12.34 -36.77
C ALA A 240 22.18 -12.52 -37.66
N GLU A 241 23.38 -12.67 -37.09
CA GLU A 241 24.61 -12.92 -37.89
C GLU A 241 24.51 -14.21 -38.71
N ARG A 242 23.99 -15.30 -38.12
CA ARG A 242 23.78 -16.57 -38.83
C ARG A 242 22.72 -16.43 -39.93
N ARG A 243 21.61 -15.77 -39.62
CA ARG A 243 20.51 -15.54 -40.57
C ARG A 243 20.97 -14.69 -41.75
N ALA A 244 21.73 -13.63 -41.49
CA ALA A 244 22.22 -12.73 -42.54
C ALA A 244 23.17 -13.45 -43.49
N LYS A 245 24.04 -14.32 -42.97
CA LYS A 245 24.90 -15.16 -43.80
C LYS A 245 24.10 -16.13 -44.68
N GLN A 246 22.99 -16.67 -44.18
CA GLN A 246 22.11 -17.57 -44.95
C GLN A 246 21.38 -16.82 -46.08
N LEU A 247 20.94 -15.59 -45.82
CA LEU A 247 20.13 -14.78 -46.74
C LEU A 247 20.94 -13.84 -47.63
N GLY A 248 22.26 -13.78 -47.47
CA GLY A 248 23.12 -12.85 -48.21
C GLY A 248 22.96 -11.38 -47.79
N VAL A 249 22.43 -11.13 -46.59
CA VAL A 249 22.27 -9.79 -46.02
C VAL A 249 23.60 -9.31 -45.44
N LEU A 250 23.94 -8.05 -45.69
CA LEU A 250 25.10 -7.39 -45.09
C LEU A 250 24.75 -6.90 -43.68
N ILE A 251 25.68 -7.02 -42.74
CA ILE A 251 25.52 -6.46 -41.40
C ILE A 251 26.50 -5.33 -41.20
N ALA A 252 26.03 -4.18 -40.75
CA ALA A 252 26.85 -3.06 -40.30
C ALA A 252 26.73 -2.90 -38.78
N ARG A 253 27.78 -3.29 -38.05
CA ARG A 253 27.85 -3.17 -36.59
C ARG A 253 28.76 -2.01 -36.20
N ASP A 254 28.22 -1.07 -35.44
CA ASP A 254 28.92 0.13 -34.93
C ASP A 254 29.79 0.82 -35.99
N GLY A 255 29.23 1.04 -37.18
CA GLY A 255 29.94 1.74 -38.26
C GLY A 255 30.83 0.87 -39.14
N THR A 256 30.87 -0.45 -38.94
CA THR A 256 31.72 -1.37 -39.72
C THR A 256 30.93 -2.55 -40.28
N LEU A 257 31.16 -2.91 -41.55
CA LEU A 257 30.60 -4.14 -42.12
C LEU A 257 31.22 -5.39 -41.47
N VAL A 258 30.38 -6.33 -41.05
CA VAL A 258 30.77 -7.57 -40.38
C VAL A 258 30.05 -8.79 -40.97
N GLY A 259 30.71 -9.95 -40.94
CA GLY A 259 30.12 -11.23 -41.33
C GLY A 259 30.08 -11.47 -42.85
N THR A 260 29.07 -10.93 -43.52
CA THR A 260 28.83 -11.15 -44.96
C THR A 260 29.67 -10.17 -45.79
N THR A 261 30.41 -10.68 -46.78
CA THR A 261 31.22 -9.84 -47.66
C THR A 261 30.35 -9.33 -48.82
N PRO A 262 30.44 -8.04 -49.19
CA PRO A 262 29.73 -7.54 -50.37
C PRO A 262 30.15 -8.28 -51.65
N PRO A 263 29.26 -8.39 -52.65
CA PRO A 263 29.62 -8.89 -53.97
C PRO A 263 30.72 -8.03 -54.56
N GLN A 264 31.65 -8.71 -55.22
CA GLN A 264 32.96 -8.22 -55.60
C GLN A 264 32.96 -7.94 -57.10
#